data_AF-A0A841MK33-F1
#
_entry.id   AF-A0A841MK33-F1
#
_cell.length_a   1.000
_cell.length_b   1.000
_cell.length_c   1.000
_cell.angle_alpha   90.00
_cell.angle_beta   90.00
_cell.angle_gamma   90.00
#
_symmetry.space_group_name_H-M   'P 1'
#
loop_
_entity.id
_entity.type
_entity.pdbx_description
1 polymer ?
#
loop_
_entity_poly.entity_id
_entity_poly.type
_entity_poly.pdbx_seq_one_letter_code
_entity_poly.pdbx_strand_id
1 'polypeptide(L)'
;MKYRVNISNLSFDIEVEKAEDLSETIANSLSSAIVAALPKDLVPGASPEISKSKYITLEEFDYDWEKAIQHTQNSDVSIIKLQKGKKYKIKEYSTQKLTKDLFIISEGDSELIFGIDNYDQWKPHPGVNQDRYVFDLGKWNSKVGIINTDLKSANTVAEVQPFYRGVFINSIEQGQSGFIAIINSDTNMEFGLIYSGGQDESITVIQKDIKFKGVIWQELKAKNGGGLSLIMDNCYLEQWDPPTYFQKQISFSKNYATLLEGSFNQIENIFQGMGNSSNIIFCEGMTFLLPPKTFIENYHNRYNFDSLLQTNNDSSHYIHSIPQKGEKFLVSRSYSIDNEIIPDMIRNVINWEKLGITPSKNIVRSLQAGDVLKIDSIEYTIKVKDRVNGVAFNSEYRHNGQDSYYSEEFKLDKALPTNVPMVFEVEIIKSMGEALLDGKPRPGYIIFKYNKNWQTNVEVDHGIDYMLASNPFGVLSYNHEEISVWARKTIHKGFYRQSKSGVGKSKGYTLKECQGFQDQFHPRDTIKSEGQMDQKAIDFINYLENL
;
A
#
# COMPACT_ATOMS: atom_id res chain seq x y z
N MET A 1 19.17 22.49 -26.07
CA MET A 1 20.53 21.96 -26.28
C MET A 1 20.57 21.23 -27.62
N LYS A 2 21.59 21.45 -28.45
CA LYS A 2 21.76 20.72 -29.72
C LYS A 2 23.22 20.27 -29.85
N TYR A 3 23.42 19.00 -30.20
CA TYR A 3 24.71 18.35 -30.32
C TYR A 3 24.92 17.85 -31.75
N ARG A 4 26.17 17.81 -32.20
CA ARG A 4 26.57 17.20 -33.47
C ARG A 4 27.16 15.81 -33.17
N VAL A 5 26.62 14.78 -33.81
CA VAL A 5 27.12 13.40 -33.70
C VAL A 5 27.74 13.03 -35.04
N ASN A 6 29.00 12.59 -35.03
CA ASN A 6 29.68 12.10 -36.22
C ASN A 6 29.81 10.58 -36.12
N ILE A 7 29.28 9.85 -37.11
CA ILE A 7 29.18 8.38 -37.07
C ILE A 7 30.16 7.81 -38.11
N SER A 8 31.22 7.16 -37.64
CA SER A 8 32.05 6.27 -38.46
C SER A 8 31.87 4.83 -38.00
N ASN A 9 31.85 3.91 -38.97
CA ASN A 9 31.56 2.50 -38.72
C ASN A 9 32.71 1.82 -37.97
N LEU A 10 32.40 1.29 -36.77
CA LEU A 10 33.17 0.41 -35.88
C LEU A 10 33.84 1.11 -34.68
N SER A 11 33.20 0.94 -33.50
CA SER A 11 33.52 1.43 -32.15
C SER A 11 33.20 2.92 -31.87
N PHE A 12 32.55 3.19 -30.72
CA PHE A 12 32.06 4.53 -30.36
C PHE A 12 32.85 5.10 -29.19
N ASP A 13 33.59 6.18 -29.47
CA ASP A 13 33.88 7.23 -28.50
C ASP A 13 33.00 8.43 -28.90
N ILE A 14 32.28 9.01 -27.92
CA ILE A 14 31.42 10.17 -28.15
C ILE A 14 32.18 11.41 -27.67
N GLU A 15 32.73 12.18 -28.60
CA GLU A 15 33.17 13.55 -28.33
C GLU A 15 32.04 14.54 -28.66
N VAL A 16 31.71 15.37 -27.68
CA VAL A 16 30.61 16.33 -27.75
C VAL A 16 31.20 17.75 -27.73
N GLU A 17 31.23 18.40 -28.88
CA GLU A 17 31.60 19.82 -28.98
C GLU A 17 30.35 20.71 -29.00
N LYS A 18 30.42 21.86 -28.32
CA LYS A 18 29.34 22.85 -28.35
C LYS A 18 29.38 23.60 -29.67
N ALA A 19 28.22 23.90 -30.24
CA ALA A 19 28.12 24.64 -31.51
C ALA A 19 28.76 26.04 -31.45
N GLU A 20 28.89 26.59 -30.25
CA GLU A 20 29.52 27.88 -29.92
C GLU A 20 31.03 27.88 -30.21
N ASP A 21 31.65 26.70 -30.20
CA ASP A 21 33.08 26.51 -30.38
C ASP A 21 33.46 26.20 -31.84
N LEU A 22 32.46 26.13 -32.75
CA LEU A 22 32.69 25.90 -34.17
C LEU A 22 33.11 27.19 -34.88
N SER A 23 34.02 27.07 -35.86
CA SER A 23 34.39 28.21 -36.70
C SER A 23 33.18 28.74 -37.48
N GLU A 24 33.14 30.06 -37.67
CA GLU A 24 31.99 30.80 -38.23
C GLU A 24 31.56 30.26 -39.62
N THR A 25 32.53 29.83 -40.43
CA THR A 25 32.29 29.21 -41.75
C THR A 25 31.57 27.86 -41.66
N ILE A 26 31.86 27.07 -40.63
CA ILE A 26 31.22 25.77 -40.38
C ILE A 26 29.83 25.97 -39.78
N ALA A 27 29.67 26.93 -38.86
CA ALA A 27 28.37 27.27 -38.27
C ALA A 27 27.35 27.73 -39.33
N ASN A 28 27.80 28.56 -40.29
CA ASN A 28 26.96 29.07 -41.37
C ASN A 28 26.58 27.99 -42.41
N SER A 29 27.51 27.09 -42.73
CA SER A 29 27.25 25.95 -43.63
C SER A 29 26.30 24.93 -43.01
N LEU A 30 26.45 24.66 -41.71
CA LEU A 30 25.58 23.75 -40.95
C LEU A 30 24.15 24.29 -40.85
N SER A 31 24.00 25.59 -40.56
CA SER A 31 22.70 26.26 -40.49
C SER A 31 21.95 26.21 -41.82
N SER A 32 22.67 26.44 -42.92
CA SER A 32 22.09 26.42 -44.28
C SER A 32 21.65 25.00 -44.70
N ALA A 33 22.44 23.97 -44.36
CA ALA A 33 22.10 22.58 -44.65
C ALA A 33 20.91 22.07 -43.83
N ILE A 34 20.77 22.51 -42.58
CA ILE A 34 19.63 22.16 -41.71
C ILE A 34 18.32 22.77 -42.23
N VAL A 35 18.34 24.03 -42.67
CA VAL A 35 17.15 24.70 -43.25
C VAL A 35 16.73 24.02 -44.56
N ALA A 36 17.67 23.53 -45.36
CA ALA A 36 17.39 22.82 -46.61
C ALA A 36 16.87 21.37 -46.40
N ALA A 37 17.17 20.75 -45.26
CA ALA A 37 16.78 19.37 -44.93
C ALA A 37 15.43 19.27 -44.20
N LEU A 38 14.83 20.39 -43.78
CA LEU A 38 13.51 20.39 -43.16
C LEU A 38 12.41 20.21 -44.23
N PRO A 39 11.47 19.25 -44.05
CA PRO A 39 10.31 19.09 -44.92
C PRO A 39 9.54 20.42 -45.07
N LYS A 40 9.15 20.77 -46.31
CA LYS A 40 8.42 22.01 -46.62
C LYS A 40 7.06 22.14 -45.90
N ASP A 41 6.58 21.05 -45.29
CA ASP A 41 5.30 20.98 -44.59
C ASP A 41 5.41 21.14 -43.06
N LEU A 42 6.61 21.38 -42.52
CA LEU A 42 6.78 21.91 -41.16
C LEU A 42 6.65 23.44 -41.18
N VAL A 43 5.49 23.93 -41.60
CA VAL A 43 4.99 25.19 -41.06
C VAL A 43 4.79 24.91 -39.57
N PRO A 44 5.38 25.68 -38.63
CA PRO A 44 4.96 25.62 -37.25
C PRO A 44 3.47 25.96 -37.29
N GLY A 45 2.61 24.96 -37.13
CA GLY A 45 1.19 25.19 -36.91
C GLY A 45 1.14 26.24 -35.81
N ALA A 46 0.48 27.37 -36.11
CA ALA A 46 0.31 28.43 -35.14
C ALA A 46 -0.09 27.75 -33.83
N SER A 47 0.76 27.91 -32.81
CA SER A 47 0.43 27.52 -31.45
C SER A 47 -0.99 28.03 -31.25
N PRO A 48 -1.98 27.18 -30.87
CA PRO A 48 -3.35 27.64 -30.70
C PRO A 48 -3.27 28.94 -29.91
N GLU A 49 -3.88 30.03 -30.41
CA GLU A 49 -3.86 31.31 -29.71
C GLU A 49 -4.45 31.07 -28.33
N ILE A 50 -3.58 30.80 -27.35
CA ILE A 50 -3.95 30.62 -25.96
C ILE A 50 -4.53 31.96 -25.57
N SER A 51 -5.83 31.95 -25.34
CA SER A 51 -6.60 33.14 -25.04
C SER A 51 -5.91 33.88 -23.88
N LYS A 52 -5.98 35.22 -23.87
CA LYS A 52 -5.51 36.08 -22.75
C LYS A 52 -6.32 35.85 -21.45
N SER A 53 -6.88 34.66 -21.26
CA SER A 53 -7.64 34.24 -20.09
C SER A 53 -6.72 34.00 -18.90
N LYS A 54 -7.25 34.20 -17.70
CA LYS A 54 -6.58 33.89 -16.42
C LYS A 54 -6.47 32.37 -16.15
N TYR A 55 -6.93 31.55 -17.07
CA TYR A 55 -7.02 30.10 -16.97
C TYR A 55 -6.76 29.46 -18.34
N ILE A 56 -6.42 28.19 -18.31
CA ILE A 56 -6.41 27.28 -19.46
C ILE A 56 -7.48 26.20 -19.29
N THR A 57 -7.79 25.50 -20.37
CA THR A 57 -8.64 24.30 -20.37
C THR A 57 -7.83 23.07 -20.80
N LEU A 58 -8.29 21.85 -20.48
CA LEU A 58 -7.58 20.64 -20.94
C LEU A 58 -7.71 20.45 -22.47
N GLU A 59 -8.78 20.99 -23.06
CA GLU A 59 -9.06 20.97 -24.50
C GLU A 59 -8.00 21.73 -25.31
N GLU A 60 -7.47 22.83 -24.77
CA GLU A 60 -6.38 23.61 -25.40
C GLU A 60 -5.08 22.82 -25.57
N PHE A 61 -4.95 21.71 -24.83
CA PHE A 61 -3.77 20.84 -24.83
C PHE A 61 -4.08 19.46 -25.40
N ASP A 62 -5.15 19.31 -26.20
CA ASP A 62 -5.61 18.02 -26.73
C ASP A 62 -5.78 16.95 -25.65
N TYR A 63 -6.21 17.37 -24.45
CA TYR A 63 -6.35 16.54 -23.25
C TYR A 63 -5.04 15.95 -22.70
N ASP A 64 -3.89 16.47 -23.12
CA ASP A 64 -2.58 16.12 -22.58
C ASP A 64 -2.39 16.75 -21.19
N TRP A 65 -2.62 15.92 -20.16
CA TRP A 65 -2.52 16.29 -18.76
C TRP A 65 -1.16 16.88 -18.40
N GLU A 66 -0.06 16.23 -18.83
CA GLU A 66 1.28 16.67 -18.46
C GLU A 66 1.61 18.01 -19.10
N LYS A 67 1.24 18.23 -20.36
CA LYS A 67 1.43 19.53 -21.02
C LYS A 67 0.62 20.64 -20.37
N ALA A 68 -0.64 20.38 -20.00
CA ALA A 68 -1.47 21.36 -19.32
C ALA A 68 -0.86 21.75 -17.97
N ILE A 69 -0.42 20.77 -17.18
CA ILE A 69 0.26 21.03 -15.90
C ILE A 69 1.58 21.79 -16.13
N GLN A 70 2.44 21.34 -17.05
CA GLN A 70 3.68 22.05 -17.37
C GLN A 70 3.46 23.49 -17.82
N HIS A 71 2.40 23.76 -18.59
CA HIS A 71 2.03 25.12 -18.95
C HIS A 71 1.65 25.93 -17.70
N THR A 72 0.83 25.37 -16.80
CA THR A 72 0.55 26.06 -15.53
C THR A 72 1.77 26.25 -14.67
N GLN A 73 2.83 25.45 -14.79
CA GLN A 73 4.04 25.60 -13.97
C GLN A 73 5.06 26.57 -14.57
N ASN A 74 5.03 26.81 -15.89
CA ASN A 74 6.03 27.62 -16.62
C ASN A 74 5.50 28.95 -17.17
N SER A 75 4.22 29.27 -16.99
CA SER A 75 3.59 30.53 -17.46
C SER A 75 3.10 31.39 -16.30
N ASP A 76 2.39 32.50 -16.58
CA ASP A 76 1.69 33.29 -15.56
C ASP A 76 0.32 32.70 -15.17
N VAL A 77 -0.14 31.65 -15.87
CA VAL A 77 -1.42 30.98 -15.59
C VAL A 77 -1.23 29.94 -14.48
N SER A 78 -2.15 29.88 -13.52
CA SER A 78 -2.18 28.89 -12.44
C SER A 78 -3.49 28.09 -12.39
N ILE A 79 -4.45 28.40 -13.25
CA ILE A 79 -5.81 27.83 -13.20
C ILE A 79 -6.03 26.91 -14.39
N ILE A 80 -6.41 25.67 -14.12
CA ILE A 80 -7.00 24.74 -15.08
C ILE A 80 -8.50 24.72 -14.82
N LYS A 81 -9.28 25.15 -15.82
CA LYS A 81 -10.74 25.12 -15.78
C LYS A 81 -11.26 23.90 -16.52
N LEU A 82 -12.01 23.06 -15.81
CA LEU A 82 -12.69 21.89 -16.34
C LEU A 82 -14.10 22.26 -16.80
N GLN A 83 -14.57 21.58 -17.85
CA GLN A 83 -15.92 21.72 -18.36
C GLN A 83 -16.91 21.01 -17.43
N LYS A 84 -18.04 21.68 -17.16
CA LYS A 84 -19.12 21.14 -16.32
C LYS A 84 -19.57 19.75 -16.80
N GLY A 85 -19.69 18.80 -15.88
CA GLY A 85 -20.19 17.45 -16.15
C GLY A 85 -19.24 16.54 -16.94
N LYS A 86 -18.04 17.02 -17.30
CA LYS A 86 -17.13 16.27 -18.17
C LYS A 86 -16.25 15.30 -17.38
N LYS A 87 -16.02 14.13 -17.96
CA LYS A 87 -15.13 13.08 -17.43
C LYS A 87 -13.84 13.06 -18.23
N TYR A 88 -12.72 13.34 -17.57
CA TYR A 88 -11.40 13.35 -18.16
C TYR A 88 -10.62 12.12 -17.70
N LYS A 89 -10.27 11.24 -18.64
CA LYS A 89 -9.51 10.02 -18.35
C LYS A 89 -8.03 10.22 -18.63
N ILE A 90 -7.23 10.26 -17.57
CA ILE A 90 -5.79 10.46 -17.58
C ILE A 90 -5.14 9.08 -17.40
N LYS A 91 -4.99 8.37 -18.52
CA LYS A 91 -4.62 6.94 -18.50
C LYS A 91 -3.19 6.73 -17.98
N GLU A 92 -2.25 7.43 -18.56
CA GLU A 92 -0.83 7.39 -18.20
C GLU A 92 -0.46 8.74 -17.61
N TYR A 93 0.28 8.72 -16.51
CA TYR A 93 0.77 9.93 -15.87
C TYR A 93 2.01 9.64 -15.05
N SER A 94 2.92 10.60 -15.08
CA SER A 94 4.01 10.71 -14.12
C SER A 94 3.63 11.70 -13.02
N THR A 95 4.24 11.56 -11.85
CA THR A 95 4.09 12.51 -10.74
C THR A 95 4.54 13.89 -11.22
N GLN A 96 3.64 14.87 -11.18
CA GLN A 96 3.96 16.22 -11.61
C GLN A 96 4.52 17.00 -10.43
N LYS A 97 5.78 17.42 -10.55
CA LYS A 97 6.38 18.31 -9.57
C LYS A 97 5.79 19.70 -9.72
N LEU A 98 5.16 20.20 -8.67
CA LEU A 98 4.67 21.56 -8.65
C LEU A 98 5.80 22.49 -8.15
N THR A 99 5.88 23.69 -8.71
CA THR A 99 6.83 24.74 -8.29
C THR A 99 6.16 26.07 -7.96
N LYS A 100 4.87 26.23 -8.29
CA LYS A 100 4.06 27.42 -7.95
C LYS A 100 2.58 27.07 -7.83
N ASP A 101 1.77 28.05 -7.43
CA ASP A 101 0.32 27.90 -7.24
C ASP A 101 -0.36 27.16 -8.41
N LEU A 102 -1.27 26.25 -8.07
CA LEU A 102 -2.09 25.48 -9.02
C LEU A 102 -3.52 25.38 -8.50
N PHE A 103 -4.48 25.73 -9.35
CA PHE A 103 -5.90 25.61 -9.07
C PHE A 103 -6.57 24.80 -10.18
N ILE A 104 -7.27 23.74 -9.81
CA ILE A 104 -8.09 22.95 -10.71
C ILE A 104 -9.53 23.19 -10.31
N ILE A 105 -10.27 23.88 -11.19
CA ILE A 105 -11.62 24.35 -10.90
C ILE A 105 -12.60 23.81 -11.91
N SER A 106 -13.83 23.59 -11.46
CA SER A 106 -14.95 23.19 -12.30
C SER A 106 -16.20 23.96 -11.95
N GLU A 107 -17.04 24.20 -12.95
CA GLU A 107 -18.38 24.75 -12.77
C GLU A 107 -19.40 23.70 -12.29
N GLY A 108 -18.94 22.49 -11.96
CA GLY A 108 -19.70 21.43 -11.30
C GLY A 108 -19.61 20.07 -12.00
N ASP A 109 -19.70 19.01 -11.22
CA ASP A 109 -19.89 17.62 -11.67
C ASP A 109 -18.83 17.08 -12.66
N SER A 110 -17.63 17.67 -12.71
CA SER A 110 -16.54 17.14 -13.53
C SER A 110 -15.74 16.09 -12.78
N GLU A 111 -15.22 15.10 -13.51
CA GLU A 111 -14.42 14.00 -12.95
C GLU A 111 -13.04 13.97 -13.61
N LEU A 112 -11.98 13.85 -12.80
CA LEU A 112 -10.65 13.43 -13.25
C LEU A 112 -10.45 11.96 -12.85
N ILE A 113 -10.23 11.09 -13.83
CA ILE A 113 -10.06 9.64 -13.63
C ILE A 113 -8.61 9.29 -13.95
N PHE A 114 -7.82 8.96 -12.93
CA PHE A 114 -6.38 8.70 -13.03
C PHE A 114 -6.06 7.21 -13.13
N GLY A 115 -5.21 6.87 -14.11
CA GLY A 115 -4.63 5.56 -14.29
C GLY A 115 -5.27 4.73 -15.39
N ILE A 116 -4.70 3.55 -15.60
CA ILE A 116 -5.21 2.54 -16.52
C ILE A 116 -6.12 1.60 -15.75
N ASP A 117 -7.26 1.27 -16.36
CA ASP A 117 -8.15 0.25 -15.82
C ASP A 117 -7.41 -1.08 -15.77
N ASN A 118 -7.54 -1.79 -14.66
CA ASN A 118 -6.87 -3.06 -14.42
C ASN A 118 -5.34 -2.96 -14.56
N TYR A 119 -4.76 -1.85 -14.10
CA TYR A 119 -3.32 -1.74 -13.94
C TYR A 119 -2.80 -2.67 -12.83
N ASP A 120 -1.87 -3.54 -13.19
CA ASP A 120 -1.12 -4.39 -12.28
C ASP A 120 0.26 -3.76 -11.99
N GLN A 121 0.40 -3.13 -10.82
CA GLN A 121 1.68 -2.53 -10.38
C GLN A 121 2.83 -3.54 -10.28
N TRP A 122 2.50 -4.83 -10.19
CA TRP A 122 3.46 -5.93 -10.07
C TRP A 122 3.92 -6.44 -11.44
N LYS A 123 3.16 -6.15 -12.49
CA LYS A 123 3.46 -6.49 -13.88
C LYS A 123 3.22 -5.28 -14.79
N PRO A 124 3.97 -4.18 -14.58
CA PRO A 124 3.80 -3.00 -15.41
C PRO A 124 4.10 -3.36 -16.87
N HIS A 125 3.22 -2.96 -17.78
CA HIS A 125 3.48 -3.11 -19.21
C HIS A 125 4.73 -2.28 -19.57
N PRO A 126 5.69 -2.85 -20.33
CA PRO A 126 6.85 -2.09 -20.77
C PRO A 126 6.44 -0.80 -21.48
N GLY A 127 6.95 0.34 -21.01
CA GLY A 127 6.64 1.66 -21.57
C GLY A 127 5.39 2.35 -21.01
N VAL A 128 4.68 1.72 -20.07
CA VAL A 128 3.55 2.35 -19.36
C VAL A 128 4.04 2.93 -18.04
N ASN A 129 3.91 4.25 -17.86
CA ASN A 129 4.22 4.94 -16.61
C ASN A 129 2.93 5.25 -15.83
N GLN A 130 2.88 4.81 -14.58
CA GLN A 130 1.84 5.16 -13.61
C GLN A 130 2.45 5.32 -12.22
N ASP A 131 2.63 6.56 -11.82
CA ASP A 131 3.13 6.85 -10.50
C ASP A 131 2.05 6.74 -9.43
N ARG A 132 2.48 6.47 -8.19
CA ARG A 132 1.57 6.41 -7.03
C ARG A 132 0.86 7.75 -6.79
N TYR A 133 1.55 8.88 -6.98
CA TYR A 133 1.03 10.20 -6.66
C TYR A 133 0.82 11.03 -7.93
N VAL A 134 -0.23 11.86 -7.94
CA VAL A 134 -0.45 12.80 -9.06
C VAL A 134 0.50 13.99 -8.96
N PHE A 135 0.70 14.53 -7.76
CA PHE A 135 1.49 15.73 -7.53
C PHE A 135 2.57 15.53 -6.47
N ASP A 136 3.79 15.97 -6.79
CA ASP A 136 4.88 16.17 -5.82
C ASP A 136 5.02 17.66 -5.53
N LEU A 137 4.75 18.03 -4.28
CA LEU A 137 4.86 19.41 -3.81
C LEU A 137 6.32 19.78 -3.48
N GLY A 138 7.24 18.81 -3.41
CA GLY A 138 8.65 19.04 -3.08
C GLY A 138 8.84 19.79 -1.75
N LYS A 139 9.80 20.73 -1.71
CA LYS A 139 9.94 21.71 -0.62
C LYS A 139 9.00 22.88 -0.91
N TRP A 140 7.75 22.72 -0.51
CA TRP A 140 6.65 23.53 -1.01
C TRP A 140 6.48 24.87 -0.29
N ASN A 141 6.18 25.95 -1.00
CA ASN A 141 5.82 27.27 -0.44
C ASN A 141 4.71 27.94 -1.29
N SER A 142 3.68 27.17 -1.66
CA SER A 142 2.65 27.62 -2.62
C SER A 142 1.25 27.09 -2.25
N LYS A 143 0.25 27.45 -3.05
CA LYS A 143 -1.16 27.11 -2.84
C LYS A 143 -1.64 26.14 -3.90
N VAL A 144 -2.26 25.04 -3.45
CA VAL A 144 -2.93 24.10 -4.33
C VAL A 144 -4.40 23.99 -3.94
N GLY A 145 -5.30 24.09 -4.91
CA GLY A 145 -6.74 23.96 -4.70
C GLY A 145 -7.40 23.13 -5.80
N ILE A 146 -8.20 22.14 -5.42
CA ILE A 146 -9.07 21.38 -6.31
C ILE A 146 -10.51 21.59 -5.86
N ILE A 147 -11.38 22.10 -6.75
CA ILE A 147 -12.72 22.56 -6.38
C ILE A 147 -13.76 22.01 -7.36
N ASN A 148 -14.89 21.52 -6.82
CA ASN A 148 -16.04 21.02 -7.59
C ASN A 148 -15.64 19.92 -8.59
N THR A 149 -14.59 19.17 -8.26
CA THR A 149 -13.97 18.18 -9.14
C THR A 149 -13.84 16.88 -8.39
N ASP A 150 -14.47 15.84 -8.93
CA ASP A 150 -14.34 14.49 -8.44
C ASP A 150 -12.99 13.90 -8.86
N LEU A 151 -12.30 13.27 -7.91
CA LEU A 151 -11.02 12.61 -8.15
C LEU A 151 -11.21 11.09 -8.03
N LYS A 152 -11.10 10.38 -9.15
CA LYS A 152 -11.27 8.93 -9.18
C LYS A 152 -10.00 8.25 -9.64
N SER A 153 -9.71 7.11 -9.03
CA SER A 153 -8.83 6.10 -9.60
C SER A 153 -9.56 5.34 -10.71
N ALA A 154 -8.83 4.96 -11.74
CA ALA A 154 -9.24 3.92 -12.69
C ALA A 154 -9.53 2.61 -11.97
N ASN A 155 -10.28 1.72 -12.63
CA ASN A 155 -10.69 0.45 -12.04
C ASN A 155 -9.46 -0.36 -11.61
N THR A 156 -9.47 -0.86 -10.38
CA THR A 156 -8.40 -1.72 -9.87
C THR A 156 -8.56 -3.14 -10.42
N VAL A 157 -7.43 -3.82 -10.66
CA VAL A 157 -7.43 -5.25 -10.94
C VAL A 157 -8.04 -5.97 -9.74
N ALA A 158 -9.03 -6.83 -9.98
CA ALA A 158 -9.61 -7.66 -8.92
C ALA A 158 -8.61 -8.69 -8.37
N GLU A 159 -7.56 -9.00 -9.15
CA GLU A 159 -6.60 -10.07 -8.91
C GLU A 159 -5.22 -9.68 -8.29
N VAL A 160 -5.05 -8.45 -7.81
CA VAL A 160 -3.83 -8.02 -7.10
C VAL A 160 -4.16 -7.06 -5.95
N GLN A 161 -3.21 -6.86 -5.03
CA GLN A 161 -3.32 -5.81 -4.03
C GLN A 161 -3.68 -4.48 -4.71
N PRO A 162 -4.72 -3.77 -4.23
CA PRO A 162 -5.13 -2.53 -4.89
C PRO A 162 -3.97 -1.54 -4.97
N PHE A 163 -3.75 -0.99 -6.16
CA PHE A 163 -2.81 0.10 -6.35
C PHE A 163 -3.43 1.39 -5.84
N TYR A 164 -3.01 1.82 -4.65
CA TYR A 164 -3.52 3.04 -4.01
C TYR A 164 -2.91 4.26 -4.70
N ARG A 165 -3.75 5.07 -5.34
CA ARG A 165 -3.32 6.34 -5.92
C ARG A 165 -3.55 7.47 -4.92
N GLY A 166 -2.51 8.25 -4.70
CA GLY A 166 -2.54 9.46 -3.90
C GLY A 166 -2.62 10.71 -4.76
N VAL A 167 -3.26 11.75 -4.26
CA VAL A 167 -3.27 13.05 -4.95
C VAL A 167 -1.93 13.75 -4.70
N PHE A 168 -1.47 13.80 -3.44
CA PHE A 168 -0.31 14.59 -3.05
C PHE A 168 0.78 13.78 -2.34
N ILE A 169 2.02 14.12 -2.61
CA ILE A 169 3.18 13.85 -1.76
C ILE A 169 4.02 15.13 -1.65
N ASN A 170 4.79 15.27 -0.57
CA ASN A 170 5.81 16.33 -0.47
C ASN A 170 7.13 15.79 0.08
N SER A 171 8.15 16.65 0.08
CA SER A 171 9.47 16.33 0.61
C SER A 171 9.44 16.13 2.12
N ILE A 172 10.32 15.26 2.63
CA ILE A 172 10.58 15.12 4.07
C ILE A 172 11.43 16.26 4.64
N GLU A 173 11.92 17.17 3.78
CA GLU A 173 12.79 18.28 4.16
C GLU A 173 12.07 19.36 4.98
N GLN A 174 12.88 20.15 5.71
CA GLN A 174 12.44 21.38 6.34
C GLN A 174 12.30 22.53 5.32
N GLY A 175 11.63 23.62 5.70
CA GLY A 175 11.50 24.81 4.87
C GLY A 175 10.26 24.84 3.99
N GLN A 176 9.18 24.16 4.39
CA GLN A 176 7.96 24.01 3.60
C GLN A 176 6.72 24.54 4.31
N SER A 177 5.93 25.32 3.58
CA SER A 177 4.73 26.00 4.01
C SER A 177 3.68 26.08 2.90
N GLY A 178 2.46 26.49 3.22
CA GLY A 178 1.43 26.77 2.22
C GLY A 178 0.09 26.12 2.52
N PHE A 179 -0.74 26.03 1.49
CA PHE A 179 -2.10 25.51 1.59
C PHE A 179 -2.36 24.46 0.52
N ILE A 180 -3.01 23.36 0.92
CA ILE A 180 -3.44 22.28 0.04
C ILE A 180 -4.92 22.07 0.34
N ALA A 181 -5.79 22.22 -0.65
CA ALA A 181 -7.22 22.08 -0.46
C ALA A 181 -7.88 21.20 -1.52
N ILE A 182 -8.81 20.35 -1.07
CA ILE A 182 -9.83 19.73 -1.90
C ILE A 182 -11.19 20.16 -1.33
N ILE A 183 -12.06 20.72 -2.18
CA ILE A 183 -13.37 21.25 -1.80
C ILE A 183 -14.45 20.70 -2.73
N ASN A 184 -15.54 20.18 -2.16
CA ASN A 184 -16.71 19.67 -2.86
C ASN A 184 -16.33 18.59 -3.89
N SER A 185 -15.97 17.40 -3.39
CA SER A 185 -15.43 16.31 -4.20
C SER A 185 -15.84 14.95 -3.65
N ASP A 186 -16.38 14.11 -4.53
CA ASP A 186 -16.47 12.67 -4.27
C ASP A 186 -15.17 12.01 -4.77
N THR A 187 -14.50 11.22 -3.92
CA THR A 187 -13.20 10.63 -4.27
C THR A 187 -13.00 9.22 -3.73
N ASN A 188 -12.21 8.41 -4.44
CA ASN A 188 -11.67 7.14 -3.96
C ASN A 188 -10.13 7.12 -3.93
N MET A 189 -9.50 8.27 -4.19
CA MET A 189 -8.06 8.46 -4.14
C MET A 189 -7.63 8.89 -2.72
N GLU A 190 -6.47 8.43 -2.29
CA GLU A 190 -5.83 8.91 -1.06
C GLU A 190 -5.54 10.41 -1.23
N PHE A 191 -5.90 11.24 -0.24
CA PHE A 191 -5.53 12.66 -0.22
C PHE A 191 -4.02 12.81 -0.39
N GLY A 192 -3.23 12.06 0.39
CA GLY A 192 -1.79 12.01 0.20
C GLY A 192 -0.98 11.72 1.46
N LEU A 193 0.33 11.67 1.23
CA LEU A 193 1.37 11.51 2.24
C LEU A 193 2.10 12.85 2.43
N ILE A 194 1.75 13.56 3.50
CA ILE A 194 2.23 14.93 3.74
C ILE A 194 3.09 15.02 4.99
N TYR A 195 4.26 15.62 4.85
CA TYR A 195 5.24 15.90 5.89
C TYR A 195 5.19 17.37 6.32
N SER A 196 5.47 17.64 7.60
CA SER A 196 5.61 19.00 8.10
C SER A 196 6.94 19.66 7.67
N GLY A 197 6.95 20.99 7.53
CA GLY A 197 8.17 21.77 7.27
C GLY A 197 8.92 22.23 8.51
N GLY A 198 8.20 22.47 9.60
CA GLY A 198 8.77 22.93 10.85
C GLY A 198 7.65 23.29 11.82
N GLN A 199 7.98 23.79 13.01
CA GLN A 199 6.97 24.34 13.93
C GLN A 199 6.47 25.72 13.45
N ASP A 200 7.37 26.52 12.88
CA ASP A 200 7.11 27.90 12.45
C ASP A 200 6.69 27.99 10.97
N GLU A 201 6.83 26.89 10.23
CA GLU A 201 6.47 26.78 8.83
C GLU A 201 5.21 25.94 8.70
N SER A 202 4.09 26.62 8.46
CA SER A 202 2.79 25.97 8.45
C SER A 202 2.41 25.47 7.07
N ILE A 203 2.17 24.16 6.97
CA ILE A 203 1.37 23.57 5.89
C ILE A 203 -0.04 23.37 6.45
N THR A 204 -1.04 23.92 5.75
CA THR A 204 -2.45 23.71 6.07
C THR A 204 -3.08 22.81 5.01
N VAL A 205 -3.57 21.66 5.44
CA VAL A 205 -4.34 20.71 4.65
C VAL A 205 -5.82 20.96 4.91
N ILE A 206 -6.59 21.23 3.85
CA ILE A 206 -8.01 21.55 3.91
C ILE A 206 -8.81 20.52 3.12
N GLN A 207 -9.83 19.98 3.77
CA GLN A 207 -10.78 19.05 3.21
C GLN A 207 -12.16 19.57 3.56
N LYS A 208 -12.94 19.96 2.56
CA LYS A 208 -14.27 20.51 2.76
C LYS A 208 -15.28 19.85 1.82
N ASP A 209 -16.42 19.44 2.36
CA ASP A 209 -17.48 18.79 1.58
C ASP A 209 -16.95 17.58 0.78
N ILE A 210 -16.17 16.73 1.45
CA ILE A 210 -15.54 15.55 0.85
C ILE A 210 -16.36 14.31 1.13
N LYS A 211 -16.59 13.49 0.10
CA LYS A 211 -17.10 12.13 0.26
C LYS A 211 -16.08 11.14 -0.25
N PHE A 212 -15.34 10.56 0.68
CA PHE A 212 -14.33 9.55 0.39
C PHE A 212 -14.89 8.14 0.58
N LYS A 213 -14.61 7.25 -0.37
CA LYS A 213 -14.75 5.80 -0.19
C LYS A 213 -13.56 5.07 -0.83
N GLY A 214 -12.68 4.53 -0.01
CA GLY A 214 -11.47 3.85 -0.48
C GLY A 214 -10.67 3.24 0.68
N VAL A 215 -9.46 2.77 0.38
CA VAL A 215 -8.68 1.96 1.34
C VAL A 215 -7.97 2.81 2.39
N ILE A 216 -7.31 3.89 1.97
CA ILE A 216 -6.62 4.86 2.83
C ILE A 216 -7.03 6.26 2.36
N TRP A 217 -7.35 7.14 3.31
CA TRP A 217 -7.63 8.53 3.02
C TRP A 217 -6.39 9.41 3.12
N GLN A 218 -5.58 9.28 4.17
CA GLN A 218 -4.40 10.15 4.33
C GLN A 218 -3.34 9.60 5.28
N GLU A 219 -2.09 10.04 5.04
CA GLU A 219 -0.97 9.89 5.96
C GLU A 219 -0.31 11.25 6.22
N LEU A 220 -0.43 11.77 7.44
CA LEU A 220 0.19 13.04 7.81
C LEU A 220 1.29 12.84 8.86
N LYS A 221 2.48 13.37 8.59
CA LYS A 221 3.69 13.09 9.38
C LYS A 221 4.41 14.35 9.80
N ALA A 222 4.49 14.58 11.10
CA ALA A 222 5.15 15.74 11.69
C ALA A 222 6.66 15.50 11.98
N LYS A 223 7.46 15.10 10.97
CA LYS A 223 8.88 14.74 11.19
C LYS A 223 9.76 15.91 11.60
N ASN A 224 9.41 17.12 11.19
CA ASN A 224 10.22 18.32 11.39
C ASN A 224 9.65 19.30 12.42
N GLY A 225 8.50 18.99 13.04
CA GLY A 225 7.76 19.94 13.88
C GLY A 225 6.24 19.80 13.71
N GLY A 226 5.48 20.40 14.62
CA GLY A 226 4.00 20.37 14.65
C GLY A 226 3.31 21.45 13.79
N GLY A 227 4.00 22.05 12.82
CA GLY A 227 3.43 23.10 11.96
C GLY A 227 2.41 22.62 10.93
N LEU A 228 2.18 21.30 10.81
CA LEU A 228 1.14 20.74 9.96
C LEU A 228 -0.24 20.86 10.62
N SER A 229 -1.20 21.46 9.91
CA SER A 229 -2.58 21.64 10.35
C SER A 229 -3.55 20.94 9.40
N LEU A 230 -4.51 20.21 9.95
CA LEU A 230 -5.57 19.52 9.23
C LEU A 230 -6.92 20.15 9.53
N ILE A 231 -7.60 20.59 8.48
CA ILE A 231 -8.97 21.12 8.52
C ILE A 231 -9.89 20.13 7.78
N MET A 232 -10.90 19.61 8.48
CA MET A 232 -11.95 18.76 7.91
C MET A 232 -13.32 19.37 8.17
N ASP A 233 -14.02 19.85 7.14
CA ASP A 233 -15.33 20.48 7.29
C ASP A 233 -16.38 19.75 6.45
N ASN A 234 -17.37 19.16 7.11
CA ASN A 234 -18.45 18.42 6.46
C ASN A 234 -17.96 17.25 5.58
N CYS A 235 -17.01 16.45 6.09
CA CYS A 235 -16.48 15.30 5.38
C CYS A 235 -17.19 13.98 5.78
N TYR A 236 -17.45 13.12 4.79
CA TYR A 236 -17.83 11.73 4.99
C TYR A 236 -16.72 10.84 4.46
N LEU A 237 -16.00 10.16 5.34
CA LEU A 237 -14.85 9.34 5.01
C LEU A 237 -15.16 7.88 5.35
N GLU A 238 -15.21 7.00 4.36
CA GLU A 238 -15.50 5.58 4.55
C GLU A 238 -14.33 4.72 4.11
N GLN A 239 -13.78 3.94 5.05
CA GLN A 239 -12.80 2.93 4.74
C GLN A 239 -13.50 1.75 4.09
N TRP A 240 -13.10 1.47 2.87
CA TRP A 240 -13.53 0.29 2.14
C TRP A 240 -12.27 -0.46 1.74
N ASP A 241 -12.05 -1.61 2.39
CA ASP A 241 -10.99 -2.54 2.03
C ASP A 241 -11.61 -3.71 1.28
N PRO A 242 -11.44 -3.81 -0.04
CA PRO A 242 -11.88 -4.99 -0.75
C PRO A 242 -11.04 -6.18 -0.27
N PRO A 243 -11.67 -7.29 0.17
CA PRO A 243 -10.94 -8.49 0.53
C PRO A 243 -10.11 -8.92 -0.69
N THR A 244 -8.79 -8.95 -0.54
CA THR A 244 -7.89 -9.28 -1.65
C THR A 244 -7.75 -10.80 -1.72
N TYR A 245 -8.62 -11.43 -2.51
CA TYR A 245 -8.58 -12.86 -2.75
C TYR A 245 -8.87 -13.23 -4.20
N PHE A 246 -8.35 -14.37 -4.62
CA PHE A 246 -8.52 -14.90 -5.98
C PHE A 246 -9.01 -16.33 -5.90
N GLN A 247 -10.15 -16.60 -6.52
CA GLN A 247 -10.62 -17.97 -6.67
C GLN A 247 -9.90 -18.62 -7.86
N LYS A 248 -9.25 -19.75 -7.62
CA LYS A 248 -8.51 -20.51 -8.63
C LYS A 248 -8.84 -22.00 -8.52
N GLN A 249 -8.52 -22.75 -9.57
CA GLN A 249 -8.44 -24.21 -9.51
C GLN A 249 -7.04 -24.59 -9.04
N ILE A 250 -6.98 -25.27 -7.89
CA ILE A 250 -5.74 -25.57 -7.18
C ILE A 250 -5.64 -27.09 -7.02
N SER A 251 -4.48 -27.66 -7.35
CA SER A 251 -4.11 -29.02 -6.99
C SER A 251 -3.01 -29.00 -5.93
N PHE A 252 -2.91 -30.09 -5.17
CA PHE A 252 -1.94 -30.19 -4.10
C PHE A 252 -1.02 -31.40 -4.32
N SER A 253 0.25 -31.19 -4.00
CA SER A 253 1.23 -32.24 -3.72
C SER A 253 1.65 -32.13 -2.26
N LYS A 254 2.50 -33.05 -1.80
CA LYS A 254 2.94 -33.07 -0.39
C LYS A 254 3.53 -31.74 0.07
N ASN A 255 4.23 -31.00 -0.79
CA ASN A 255 4.98 -29.79 -0.42
C ASN A 255 4.60 -28.54 -1.23
N TYR A 256 3.68 -28.67 -2.18
CA TYR A 256 3.35 -27.58 -3.10
C TYR A 256 1.86 -27.55 -3.39
N ALA A 257 1.35 -26.34 -3.57
CA ALA A 257 0.08 -26.10 -4.24
C ALA A 257 0.36 -25.60 -5.66
N THR A 258 -0.43 -26.05 -6.62
CA THR A 258 -0.27 -25.70 -8.04
C THR A 258 -1.59 -25.14 -8.57
N LEU A 259 -1.53 -24.00 -9.24
CA LEU A 259 -2.64 -23.41 -9.96
C LEU A 259 -2.71 -24.01 -11.35
N LEU A 260 -3.92 -24.33 -11.81
CA LEU A 260 -4.12 -24.74 -13.21
C LEU A 260 -3.90 -23.60 -14.20
N GLU A 261 -4.23 -22.37 -13.79
CA GLU A 261 -4.10 -21.17 -14.59
C GLU A 261 -3.68 -19.99 -13.70
N GLY A 262 -2.85 -19.11 -14.27
CA GLY A 262 -2.32 -17.93 -13.59
C GLY A 262 -1.11 -18.24 -12.72
N SER A 263 -0.82 -17.30 -11.82
CA SER A 263 0.32 -17.36 -10.92
C SER A 263 -0.10 -17.02 -9.50
N PHE A 264 0.67 -17.50 -8.52
CA PHE A 264 0.60 -16.96 -7.16
C PHE A 264 1.21 -15.56 -7.18
N ASN A 265 0.46 -14.56 -7.68
CA ASN A 265 0.88 -13.17 -7.59
C ASN A 265 1.11 -12.87 -6.10
N GLN A 266 2.39 -12.82 -5.69
CA GLN A 266 2.71 -12.44 -4.33
C GLN A 266 2.36 -10.98 -4.19
N ILE A 267 1.36 -10.73 -3.36
CA ILE A 267 1.12 -9.43 -2.78
C ILE A 267 2.32 -9.18 -1.88
N GLU A 268 3.15 -8.22 -2.28
CA GLU A 268 4.32 -7.86 -1.53
C GLU A 268 3.96 -7.50 -0.09
N ASN A 269 4.65 -8.17 0.82
CA ASN A 269 4.72 -7.79 2.22
C ASN A 269 5.82 -6.74 2.41
N ILE A 270 5.92 -5.74 1.51
CA ILE A 270 6.87 -4.62 1.66
C ILE A 270 6.48 -3.72 2.85
N PHE A 271 5.24 -3.81 3.34
CA PHE A 271 4.80 -3.10 4.53
C PHE A 271 5.35 -3.72 5.81
N GLN A 272 6.62 -3.36 6.06
CA GLN A 272 7.35 -3.41 7.32
C GLN A 272 7.61 -4.83 7.82
N GLY A 273 8.88 -5.13 8.11
CA GLY A 273 9.34 -6.40 8.66
C GLY A 273 8.78 -6.73 10.05
N MET A 274 7.51 -6.50 10.35
CA MET A 274 6.87 -6.88 11.61
C MET A 274 5.97 -8.12 11.50
N GLY A 275 5.95 -8.78 10.33
CA GLY A 275 5.26 -10.05 10.16
C GLY A 275 3.73 -9.99 10.24
N ASN A 276 3.12 -8.81 10.10
CA ASN A 276 1.69 -8.67 10.39
C ASN A 276 0.74 -9.08 9.26
N SER A 277 1.27 -9.49 8.10
CA SER A 277 0.48 -10.02 6.99
C SER A 277 1.08 -11.31 6.43
N SER A 278 0.27 -12.11 5.75
CA SER A 278 0.68 -13.34 5.07
C SER A 278 -0.33 -13.76 4.01
N ASN A 279 0.15 -14.51 3.03
CA ASN A 279 -0.68 -15.12 1.99
C ASN A 279 -1.08 -16.54 2.40
N ILE A 280 -2.32 -16.94 2.10
CA ILE A 280 -2.82 -18.30 2.28
C ILE A 280 -3.54 -18.84 1.06
N ILE A 281 -3.71 -20.15 1.04
CA ILE A 281 -4.77 -20.82 0.31
C ILE A 281 -5.84 -21.27 1.30
N PHE A 282 -7.11 -21.01 0.99
CA PHE A 282 -8.26 -21.65 1.63
C PHE A 282 -8.94 -22.59 0.64
N CYS A 283 -9.04 -23.88 0.96
CA CYS A 283 -9.61 -24.91 0.09
C CYS A 283 -10.29 -25.98 0.96
N GLU A 284 -11.55 -26.32 0.65
CA GLU A 284 -12.32 -27.38 1.35
C GLU A 284 -12.28 -27.26 2.89
N GLY A 285 -12.36 -26.03 3.44
CA GLY A 285 -12.33 -25.80 4.88
C GLY A 285 -10.93 -25.81 5.51
N MET A 286 -9.88 -26.01 4.72
CA MET A 286 -8.48 -26.05 5.16
C MET A 286 -7.73 -24.79 4.76
N THR A 287 -6.78 -24.36 5.59
CA THR A 287 -5.90 -23.23 5.33
C THR A 287 -4.47 -23.71 5.12
N PHE A 288 -3.77 -23.14 4.14
CA PHE A 288 -2.36 -23.41 3.86
C PHE A 288 -1.59 -22.11 3.77
N LEU A 289 -0.54 -21.97 4.58
CA LEU A 289 0.38 -20.85 4.49
C LEU A 289 1.18 -20.89 3.19
N LEU A 290 1.33 -19.73 2.55
CA LEU A 290 2.21 -19.51 1.41
C LEU A 290 3.44 -18.71 1.86
N PRO A 291 4.45 -19.34 2.47
CA PRO A 291 5.65 -18.64 2.89
C PRO A 291 6.46 -18.16 1.68
N PRO A 292 7.20 -17.04 1.77
CA PRO A 292 8.02 -16.51 0.69
C PRO A 292 9.20 -17.44 0.43
N LYS A 293 9.71 -17.41 -0.80
CA LYS A 293 10.84 -18.25 -1.22
C LYS A 293 12.08 -18.05 -0.33
N THR A 294 12.32 -16.82 0.12
CA THR A 294 13.39 -16.49 1.08
C THR A 294 13.20 -17.16 2.45
N PHE A 295 11.98 -17.43 2.91
CA PHE A 295 11.77 -18.20 4.14
C PHE A 295 12.26 -19.65 3.97
N ILE A 296 12.07 -20.24 2.79
CA ILE A 296 12.48 -21.61 2.48
C ILE A 296 14.00 -21.71 2.35
N GLU A 297 14.63 -20.73 1.70
CA GLU A 297 16.08 -20.65 1.55
C GLU A 297 16.78 -20.38 2.90
N ASN A 298 16.19 -19.53 3.75
CA ASN A 298 16.70 -19.22 5.08
C ASN A 298 16.37 -20.27 6.16
N TYR A 299 15.48 -21.22 5.89
CA TYR A 299 15.21 -22.34 6.80
C TYR A 299 16.47 -23.21 7.01
N HIS A 300 17.44 -23.15 6.08
CA HIS A 300 18.73 -23.84 6.19
C HIS A 300 20.00 -23.10 5.71
N ASN A 301 19.94 -21.91 5.11
CA ASN A 301 21.14 -21.16 4.73
C ASN A 301 20.99 -19.66 4.95
N ARG A 302 21.95 -19.08 5.68
CA ARG A 302 22.01 -17.65 5.99
C ARG A 302 22.50 -16.84 4.78
N TYR A 303 22.03 -15.59 4.74
CA TYR A 303 22.47 -14.49 3.87
C TYR A 303 22.00 -14.57 2.42
N ASN A 304 21.03 -13.71 2.09
CA ASN A 304 21.12 -12.86 0.90
C ASN A 304 20.36 -11.57 1.20
N PHE A 305 21.07 -10.44 1.11
CA PHE A 305 20.55 -9.08 1.28
C PHE A 305 19.81 -8.60 0.02
N ASP A 306 19.17 -9.52 -0.71
CA ASP A 306 18.47 -9.18 -1.93
C ASP A 306 17.05 -8.73 -1.60
N SER A 307 16.74 -7.48 -1.93
CA SER A 307 15.37 -7.04 -2.10
C SER A 307 14.70 -7.97 -3.11
N LEU A 308 13.67 -8.72 -2.68
CA LEU A 308 12.81 -9.52 -3.55
C LEU A 308 12.02 -8.60 -4.48
N LEU A 309 12.65 -8.14 -5.56
CA LEU A 309 12.03 -7.38 -6.65
C LEU A 309 11.39 -8.28 -7.72
N GLN A 310 11.32 -9.59 -7.49
CA GLN A 310 10.72 -10.52 -8.44
C GLN A 310 9.33 -10.92 -7.96
N THR A 311 8.32 -10.51 -8.73
CA THR A 311 7.03 -11.18 -8.73
C THR A 311 7.25 -12.66 -9.01
N ASN A 312 6.93 -13.52 -8.04
CA ASN A 312 6.84 -14.95 -8.32
C ASN A 312 5.67 -15.17 -9.27
N ASN A 313 5.97 -15.37 -10.54
CA ASN A 313 4.99 -15.77 -11.56
C ASN A 313 4.81 -17.29 -11.61
N ASP A 314 5.20 -17.98 -10.54
CA ASP A 314 5.15 -19.42 -10.48
C ASP A 314 3.69 -19.87 -10.36
N SER A 315 3.31 -20.84 -11.21
CA SER A 315 2.06 -21.56 -11.08
C SER A 315 2.10 -22.59 -9.95
N SER A 316 3.25 -22.79 -9.31
CA SER A 316 3.43 -23.72 -8.19
C SER A 316 4.13 -23.00 -7.04
N HIS A 317 3.55 -23.07 -5.85
CA HIS A 317 4.09 -22.41 -4.65
C HIS A 317 4.22 -23.42 -3.52
N TYR A 318 5.30 -23.28 -2.74
CA TYR A 318 5.52 -24.14 -1.59
C TYR A 318 4.49 -23.88 -0.51
N ILE A 319 4.06 -24.96 0.14
CA ILE A 319 3.27 -24.93 1.36
C ILE A 319 3.99 -25.78 2.40
N HIS A 320 3.74 -25.51 3.69
CA HIS A 320 4.15 -26.47 4.73
C HIS A 320 3.62 -27.87 4.39
N SER A 321 4.43 -28.90 4.63
CA SER A 321 4.15 -30.23 4.11
C SER A 321 2.82 -30.78 4.62
N ILE A 322 1.98 -31.31 3.74
CA ILE A 322 0.76 -32.01 4.12
C ILE A 322 1.17 -33.35 4.77
N PRO A 323 0.80 -33.59 6.05
CA PRO A 323 1.12 -34.84 6.72
C PRO A 323 0.32 -36.02 6.15
N GLN A 324 0.86 -37.22 6.26
CA GLN A 324 0.16 -38.46 5.92
C GLN A 324 0.02 -39.37 7.15
N LYS A 325 -0.96 -40.28 7.12
CA LYS A 325 -1.11 -41.26 8.19
C LYS A 325 0.18 -42.07 8.45
N GLY A 326 0.53 -42.19 9.73
CA GLY A 326 1.74 -42.87 10.21
C GLY A 326 3.01 -42.01 10.17
N GLU A 327 2.95 -40.80 9.62
CA GLU A 327 4.09 -39.90 9.60
C GLU A 327 4.41 -39.38 11.00
N LYS A 328 5.71 -39.27 11.29
CA LYS A 328 6.25 -38.79 12.56
C LYS A 328 7.09 -37.54 12.36
N PHE A 329 6.94 -36.56 13.23
CA PHE A 329 7.71 -35.30 13.18
C PHE A 329 7.70 -34.60 14.54
N LEU A 330 8.56 -33.59 14.68
CA LEU A 330 8.69 -32.84 15.92
C LEU A 330 7.75 -31.62 15.90
N VAL A 331 7.13 -31.36 17.04
CA VAL A 331 6.39 -30.12 17.35
C VAL A 331 6.89 -29.56 18.68
N SER A 332 6.49 -28.33 19.01
CA SER A 332 6.67 -27.81 20.37
C SER A 332 5.33 -27.56 21.05
N ARG A 333 5.34 -27.52 22.38
CA ARG A 333 4.25 -26.89 23.14
C ARG A 333 4.15 -25.42 22.73
N SER A 334 2.94 -24.88 22.74
CA SER A 334 2.74 -23.44 22.64
C SER A 334 3.05 -22.76 23.98
N TYR A 335 3.44 -21.49 23.93
CA TYR A 335 3.80 -20.70 25.09
C TYR A 335 3.51 -19.21 24.88
N SER A 336 3.24 -18.46 25.95
CA SER A 336 2.99 -17.02 25.91
C SER A 336 4.27 -16.22 25.63
N ILE A 337 4.14 -14.90 25.46
CA ILE A 337 5.31 -14.00 25.30
C ILE A 337 6.25 -14.05 26.52
N ASP A 338 5.71 -14.39 27.68
CA ASP A 338 6.42 -14.55 28.96
C ASP A 338 6.93 -15.99 29.17
N ASN A 339 6.90 -16.83 28.12
CA ASN A 339 7.31 -18.23 28.12
C ASN A 339 6.45 -19.17 28.99
N GLU A 340 5.22 -18.77 29.33
CA GLU A 340 4.30 -19.64 30.04
C GLU A 340 3.67 -20.65 29.09
N ILE A 341 3.77 -21.94 29.41
CA ILE A 341 3.20 -23.01 28.58
C ILE A 341 1.67 -22.91 28.53
N ILE A 342 1.12 -22.99 27.32
CA ILE A 342 -0.32 -23.12 27.11
C ILE A 342 -0.67 -24.63 27.06
N PRO A 343 -1.40 -25.19 28.05
CA PRO A 343 -1.45 -26.63 28.27
C PRO A 343 -2.01 -27.47 27.12
N ASP A 344 -2.95 -26.93 26.37
CA ASP A 344 -3.72 -27.60 25.31
C ASP A 344 -3.35 -27.10 23.91
N MET A 345 -2.19 -26.46 23.75
CA MET A 345 -1.77 -25.90 22.46
C MET A 345 -0.36 -26.36 22.04
N ILE A 346 -0.19 -26.57 20.73
CA ILE A 346 1.07 -26.92 20.09
C ILE A 346 1.38 -25.99 18.92
N ARG A 347 2.65 -25.96 18.47
CA ARG A 347 3.15 -25.18 17.33
C ARG A 347 3.88 -26.07 16.33
N ASN A 348 3.74 -25.78 15.03
CA ASN A 348 4.45 -26.51 13.98
C ASN A 348 5.88 -25.99 13.73
N VAL A 349 6.15 -24.72 14.00
CA VAL A 349 7.50 -24.14 13.92
C VAL A 349 8.11 -24.08 15.32
N ILE A 350 9.29 -24.72 15.47
CA ILE A 350 10.02 -24.82 16.74
C ILE A 350 11.08 -23.71 16.79
N ASN A 351 11.05 -22.88 17.83
CA ASN A 351 12.08 -21.88 18.10
C ASN A 351 13.20 -22.47 18.95
N TRP A 352 14.09 -23.24 18.32
CA TRP A 352 15.19 -23.95 19.00
C TRP A 352 16.07 -23.03 19.86
N GLU A 353 16.41 -21.85 19.35
CA GLU A 353 17.27 -20.88 20.03
C GLU A 353 16.60 -20.31 21.28
N LYS A 354 15.35 -19.82 21.17
CA LYS A 354 14.59 -19.30 22.31
C LYS A 354 14.40 -20.36 23.40
N LEU A 355 14.23 -21.62 23.00
CA LEU A 355 14.06 -22.73 23.92
C LEU A 355 15.39 -23.23 24.52
N GLY A 356 16.54 -22.77 24.01
CA GLY A 356 17.86 -23.26 24.42
C GLY A 356 18.09 -24.74 24.09
N ILE A 357 17.43 -25.25 23.04
CA ILE A 357 17.50 -26.66 22.62
C ILE A 357 18.30 -26.75 21.32
N THR A 358 19.21 -27.72 21.22
CA THR A 358 19.98 -27.95 19.98
C THR A 358 19.05 -28.28 18.82
N PRO A 359 19.13 -27.55 17.69
CA PRO A 359 18.29 -27.81 16.53
C PRO A 359 18.45 -29.24 15.99
N SER A 360 17.33 -29.85 15.64
CA SER A 360 17.27 -31.14 14.93
C SER A 360 16.57 -30.98 13.59
N LYS A 361 16.91 -31.83 12.61
CA LYS A 361 16.24 -31.81 11.30
C LYS A 361 14.76 -32.07 11.49
N ASN A 362 13.94 -31.10 11.12
CA ASN A 362 12.49 -31.18 11.15
C ASN A 362 11.96 -30.58 9.86
N ILE A 363 10.81 -31.06 9.41
CA ILE A 363 10.08 -30.44 8.31
C ILE A 363 8.79 -29.92 8.93
N VAL A 364 8.38 -28.69 8.61
CA VAL A 364 7.13 -28.12 9.12
C VAL A 364 5.94 -28.80 8.45
N ARG A 365 4.92 -29.18 9.22
CA ARG A 365 3.66 -29.72 8.68
C ARG A 365 2.55 -28.66 8.69
N SER A 366 1.74 -28.65 7.63
CA SER A 366 0.49 -27.88 7.57
C SER A 366 -0.64 -28.70 8.18
N LEU A 367 -0.65 -28.78 9.52
CA LEU A 367 -1.74 -29.44 10.23
C LEU A 367 -3.04 -28.67 10.03
N GLN A 368 -4.16 -29.37 10.15
CA GLN A 368 -5.51 -28.86 9.92
C GLN A 368 -6.42 -29.14 11.12
N ALA A 369 -7.45 -28.32 11.28
CA ALA A 369 -8.53 -28.64 12.21
C ALA A 369 -9.17 -29.98 11.80
N GLY A 370 -9.22 -30.94 12.73
CA GLY A 370 -9.74 -32.30 12.52
C GLY A 370 -8.66 -33.36 12.33
N ASP A 371 -7.39 -32.99 12.20
CA ASP A 371 -6.28 -33.94 12.27
C ASP A 371 -6.26 -34.63 13.64
N VAL A 372 -5.87 -35.91 13.64
CA VAL A 372 -5.70 -36.72 14.87
C VAL A 372 -4.23 -37.10 15.01
N LEU A 373 -3.65 -36.74 16.14
CA LEU A 373 -2.26 -36.95 16.51
C LEU A 373 -2.18 -37.99 17.62
N LYS A 374 -1.09 -38.74 17.68
CA LYS A 374 -0.74 -39.59 18.83
C LYS A 374 0.52 -39.08 19.49
N ILE A 375 0.43 -38.85 20.80
CA ILE A 375 1.49 -38.35 21.67
C ILE A 375 1.51 -39.27 22.90
N ASP A 376 2.63 -39.93 23.19
CA ASP A 376 2.76 -40.87 24.32
C ASP A 376 1.61 -41.89 24.44
N SER A 377 1.19 -42.45 23.30
CA SER A 377 0.06 -43.40 23.18
C SER A 377 -1.34 -42.85 23.41
N ILE A 378 -1.49 -41.54 23.62
CA ILE A 378 -2.77 -40.86 23.73
C ILE A 378 -3.09 -40.17 22.40
N GLU A 379 -4.31 -40.35 21.90
CA GLU A 379 -4.80 -39.65 20.72
C GLU A 379 -5.34 -38.27 21.08
N TYR A 380 -5.01 -37.26 20.27
CA TYR A 380 -5.45 -35.88 20.40
C TYR A 380 -6.03 -35.42 19.07
N THR A 381 -7.14 -34.69 19.12
CA THR A 381 -7.73 -34.07 17.93
C THR A 381 -7.42 -32.59 17.91
N ILE A 382 -6.98 -32.06 16.77
CA ILE A 382 -6.85 -30.61 16.58
C ILE A 382 -8.25 -30.02 16.44
N LYS A 383 -8.70 -29.28 17.46
CA LYS A 383 -9.99 -28.59 17.47
C LYS A 383 -9.95 -27.30 16.69
N VAL A 384 -8.88 -26.54 16.88
CA VAL A 384 -8.70 -25.21 16.30
C VAL A 384 -7.32 -25.13 15.70
N LYS A 385 -7.25 -24.58 14.50
CA LYS A 385 -6.02 -24.09 13.89
C LYS A 385 -6.11 -22.59 13.80
N ASP A 386 -5.06 -21.90 14.21
CA ASP A 386 -4.95 -20.45 14.12
C ASP A 386 -3.50 -20.02 13.86
N ARG A 387 -3.28 -18.73 13.62
CA ARG A 387 -1.95 -18.14 13.52
C ARG A 387 -1.46 -17.73 14.92
N VAL A 388 -0.16 -17.88 15.18
CA VAL A 388 0.46 -17.31 16.39
C VAL A 388 0.23 -15.80 16.45
N ASN A 389 -0.11 -15.27 17.63
CA ASN A 389 -0.35 -13.84 17.83
C ASN A 389 0.87 -12.97 17.45
N GLY A 390 0.64 -11.93 16.63
CA GLY A 390 1.67 -11.07 16.02
C GLY A 390 2.61 -10.32 16.98
N VAL A 391 2.23 -10.11 18.24
CA VAL A 391 3.14 -9.47 19.23
C VAL A 391 4.21 -10.45 19.72
N ALA A 392 3.84 -11.72 19.94
CA ALA A 392 4.79 -12.80 20.26
C ALA A 392 5.68 -13.14 19.05
N PHE A 393 5.20 -12.87 17.84
CA PHE A 393 5.92 -13.13 16.60
C PHE A 393 7.14 -12.23 16.36
N ASN A 394 7.00 -10.94 16.68
CA ASN A 394 8.05 -9.94 16.50
C ASN A 394 9.23 -10.09 17.47
N SER A 395 8.99 -10.63 18.66
CA SER A 395 10.03 -10.77 19.69
C SER A 395 10.74 -12.12 19.63
N GLU A 396 10.08 -13.18 19.15
CA GLU A 396 10.59 -14.54 19.23
C GLU A 396 11.58 -14.90 18.13
N TYR A 397 11.42 -14.35 16.94
CA TYR A 397 12.18 -14.77 15.76
C TYR A 397 13.06 -13.67 15.16
N ARG A 398 13.06 -12.47 15.77
CA ARG A 398 13.98 -11.36 15.46
C ARG A 398 15.25 -11.36 16.31
N HIS A 399 15.70 -12.52 16.79
CA HIS A 399 17.01 -12.60 17.43
C HIS A 399 18.10 -12.54 16.36
N ASN A 400 19.03 -11.58 16.46
CA ASN A 400 20.10 -11.33 15.47
C ASN A 400 19.66 -10.91 14.04
N GLY A 401 18.58 -10.14 13.91
CA GLY A 401 18.25 -9.46 12.65
C GLY A 401 17.66 -10.35 11.56
N GLN A 402 16.93 -11.40 11.93
CA GLN A 402 16.29 -12.33 11.01
C GLN A 402 14.77 -12.19 11.02
N ASP A 403 14.17 -12.47 9.86
CA ASP A 403 12.76 -12.34 9.56
C ASP A 403 12.12 -13.74 9.55
N SER A 404 11.32 -14.10 10.55
CA SER A 404 10.57 -15.36 10.51
C SER A 404 9.08 -15.10 10.72
N TYR A 405 8.32 -15.27 9.65
CA TYR A 405 6.95 -14.74 9.55
C TYR A 405 5.85 -15.77 9.24
N TYR A 406 6.01 -17.06 9.58
CA TYR A 406 5.07 -18.13 9.17
C TYR A 406 4.89 -19.28 10.20
N SER A 407 4.33 -19.01 11.39
CA SER A 407 4.02 -20.05 12.41
C SER A 407 2.53 -20.17 12.73
N GLU A 408 2.07 -21.41 12.93
CA GLU A 408 0.69 -21.77 13.22
C GLU A 408 0.59 -22.43 14.60
N GLU A 409 -0.54 -22.21 15.25
CA GLU A 409 -0.90 -22.78 16.54
C GLU A 409 -2.12 -23.67 16.42
N PHE A 410 -2.11 -24.75 17.20
CA PHE A 410 -3.13 -25.77 17.14
C PHE A 410 -3.64 -26.06 18.54
N LYS A 411 -4.92 -25.82 18.77
CA LYS A 411 -5.60 -26.19 20.01
C LYS A 411 -6.06 -27.64 19.93
N LEU A 412 -5.67 -28.43 20.92
CA LEU A 412 -6.05 -29.82 21.08
C LEU A 412 -7.40 -29.94 21.81
N ASP A 413 -8.04 -31.09 21.69
CA ASP A 413 -9.29 -31.43 22.39
C ASP A 413 -9.11 -31.61 23.90
N LYS A 414 -7.86 -31.79 24.36
CA LYS A 414 -7.50 -31.92 25.77
C LYS A 414 -6.06 -31.48 26.01
N ALA A 415 -5.76 -31.13 27.26
CA ALA A 415 -4.43 -30.69 27.68
C ALA A 415 -3.37 -31.80 27.54
N LEU A 416 -2.15 -31.39 27.22
CA LEU A 416 -0.97 -32.25 27.27
C LEU A 416 -0.56 -32.51 28.73
N PRO A 417 -0.14 -33.74 29.08
CA PRO A 417 0.44 -34.04 30.37
C PRO A 417 1.61 -33.09 30.70
N THR A 418 1.77 -32.76 31.98
CA THR A 418 2.83 -31.84 32.43
C THR A 418 4.23 -32.40 32.23
N ASN A 419 4.37 -33.72 32.12
CA ASN A 419 5.64 -34.41 31.87
C ASN A 419 6.04 -34.47 30.38
N VAL A 420 5.18 -34.05 29.44
CA VAL A 420 5.57 -33.93 28.02
C VAL A 420 6.60 -32.80 27.89
N PRO A 421 7.78 -33.07 27.29
CA PRO A 421 8.82 -32.06 27.15
C PRO A 421 8.38 -30.90 26.23
N MET A 422 9.15 -29.82 26.22
CA MET A 422 8.84 -28.65 25.39
C MET A 422 8.80 -28.97 23.89
N VAL A 423 9.69 -29.85 23.43
CA VAL A 423 9.74 -30.36 22.05
C VAL A 423 9.58 -31.88 22.11
N PHE A 424 8.68 -32.43 21.30
CA PHE A 424 8.34 -33.85 21.30
C PHE A 424 7.91 -34.34 19.92
N GLU A 425 7.98 -35.66 19.71
CA GLU A 425 7.50 -36.32 18.50
C GLU A 425 5.99 -36.55 18.56
N VAL A 426 5.32 -36.34 17.44
CA VAL A 426 3.92 -36.74 17.23
C VAL A 426 3.84 -37.73 16.08
N GLU A 427 2.86 -38.63 16.13
CA GLU A 427 2.49 -39.52 15.01
C GLU A 427 1.11 -39.13 14.47
N ILE A 428 0.95 -39.06 13.15
CA ILE A 428 -0.35 -38.77 12.52
C ILE A 428 -1.19 -40.03 12.48
N ILE A 429 -2.34 -40.02 13.15
CA ILE A 429 -3.32 -41.11 13.08
C ILE A 429 -4.32 -40.86 11.96
N LYS A 430 -4.67 -39.58 11.73
CA LYS A 430 -5.55 -39.12 10.67
C LYS A 430 -5.11 -37.73 10.20
N SER A 431 -4.96 -37.55 8.89
CA SER A 431 -4.81 -36.22 8.29
C SER A 431 -6.02 -35.88 7.43
N MET A 432 -6.58 -34.69 7.63
CA MET A 432 -7.62 -34.12 6.79
C MET A 432 -7.06 -33.70 5.42
N GLY A 433 -5.84 -33.15 5.41
CA GLY A 433 -5.18 -32.68 4.19
C GLY A 433 -4.73 -33.80 3.25
N GLU A 434 -4.56 -35.03 3.74
CA GLU A 434 -4.13 -36.18 2.92
C GLU A 434 -5.07 -36.44 1.73
N ALA A 435 -6.36 -36.13 1.85
CA ALA A 435 -7.32 -36.25 0.76
C ALA A 435 -7.03 -35.33 -0.44
N LEU A 436 -6.29 -34.24 -0.22
CA LEU A 436 -5.90 -33.29 -1.28
C LEU A 436 -4.73 -33.82 -2.14
N LEU A 437 -4.03 -34.85 -1.69
CA LEU A 437 -2.84 -35.41 -2.35
C LEU A 437 -3.18 -36.33 -3.55
N ASP A 438 -4.44 -36.37 -3.97
CA ASP A 438 -4.91 -37.14 -5.12
C ASP A 438 -4.61 -36.47 -6.48
N GLY A 439 -3.98 -35.29 -6.46
CA GLY A 439 -3.63 -34.50 -7.65
C GLY A 439 -4.82 -33.86 -8.35
N LYS A 440 -6.04 -34.00 -7.82
CA LYS A 440 -7.24 -33.42 -8.46
C LYS A 440 -7.32 -31.91 -8.23
N PRO A 441 -7.66 -31.12 -9.25
CA PRO A 441 -7.94 -29.70 -9.09
C PRO A 441 -9.22 -29.47 -8.28
N ARG A 442 -9.20 -28.45 -7.43
CA ARG A 442 -10.31 -28.03 -6.57
C ARG A 442 -10.47 -26.52 -6.58
N PRO A 443 -11.69 -25.99 -6.41
CA PRO A 443 -11.87 -24.56 -6.18
C PRO A 443 -11.23 -24.17 -4.84
N GLY A 444 -10.29 -23.24 -4.88
CA GLY A 444 -9.65 -22.67 -3.71
C GLY A 444 -9.46 -21.18 -3.84
N TYR A 445 -9.21 -20.52 -2.72
CA TYR A 445 -9.05 -19.08 -2.62
C TYR A 445 -7.62 -18.76 -2.20
N ILE A 446 -6.89 -18.01 -3.02
CA ILE A 446 -5.63 -17.39 -2.63
C ILE A 446 -5.99 -16.10 -1.93
N ILE A 447 -5.62 -15.92 -0.67
CA ILE A 447 -6.09 -14.80 0.16
C ILE A 447 -4.87 -14.10 0.75
N PHE A 448 -4.83 -12.79 0.65
CA PHE A 448 -3.94 -11.96 1.44
C PHE A 448 -4.61 -11.55 2.75
N LYS A 449 -3.98 -11.87 3.89
CA LYS A 449 -4.51 -11.56 5.21
C LYS A 449 -3.51 -10.80 6.07
N TYR A 450 -3.99 -9.74 6.71
CA TYR A 450 -3.39 -9.23 7.95
C TYR A 450 -3.79 -10.15 9.13
N ASN A 451 -3.18 -10.01 10.32
CA ASN A 451 -3.41 -10.81 11.55
C ASN A 451 -4.89 -10.92 12.05
N LYS A 452 -5.83 -11.44 11.24
CA LYS A 452 -7.24 -11.63 11.58
C LYS A 452 -7.89 -12.72 10.72
N ASN A 453 -8.87 -13.40 11.30
CA ASN A 453 -9.71 -14.40 10.65
C ASN A 453 -8.91 -15.55 10.00
N TRP A 454 -7.92 -16.07 10.73
CA TRP A 454 -7.11 -17.23 10.35
C TRP A 454 -7.70 -18.55 10.85
N GLN A 455 -8.62 -18.44 11.80
CA GLN A 455 -9.10 -19.57 12.58
C GLN A 455 -9.96 -20.52 11.74
N THR A 456 -9.60 -21.80 11.74
CA THR A 456 -10.48 -22.90 11.32
C THR A 456 -10.79 -23.78 12.52
N ASN A 457 -12.05 -24.23 12.64
CA ASN A 457 -12.54 -24.97 13.80
C ASN A 457 -13.41 -26.15 13.36
N VAL A 458 -13.25 -27.31 14.00
CA VAL A 458 -14.04 -28.52 13.68
C VAL A 458 -15.50 -28.44 14.14
N GLU A 459 -15.80 -27.60 15.14
CA GLU A 459 -17.13 -27.47 15.74
C GLU A 459 -17.93 -26.28 15.19
N VAL A 460 -17.23 -25.30 14.60
CA VAL A 460 -17.81 -24.05 14.14
C VAL A 460 -17.40 -23.83 12.70
N ASP A 461 -18.38 -23.85 11.80
CA ASP A 461 -18.20 -23.30 10.47
C ASP A 461 -18.26 -21.77 10.57
N HIS A 462 -17.10 -21.14 10.44
CA HIS A 462 -16.99 -19.69 10.45
C HIS A 462 -17.56 -19.04 9.18
N GLY A 463 -17.83 -19.84 8.14
CA GLY A 463 -18.28 -19.37 6.84
C GLY A 463 -17.15 -18.81 5.99
N ILE A 464 -17.36 -18.83 4.66
CA ILE A 464 -16.38 -18.32 3.70
C ILE A 464 -16.11 -16.82 3.90
N ASP A 465 -17.12 -16.02 4.25
CA ASP A 465 -16.97 -14.58 4.45
C ASP A 465 -16.01 -14.24 5.60
N TYR A 466 -16.01 -15.04 6.67
CA TYR A 466 -15.02 -14.91 7.74
C TYR A 466 -13.61 -15.14 7.19
N MET A 467 -13.43 -16.22 6.42
CA MET A 467 -12.15 -16.55 5.81
C MET A 467 -11.72 -15.53 4.75
N LEU A 468 -12.63 -14.89 4.03
CA LEU A 468 -12.29 -13.88 3.03
C LEU A 468 -12.08 -12.50 3.64
N ALA A 469 -12.64 -12.22 4.82
CA ALA A 469 -12.45 -10.94 5.47
C ALA A 469 -10.96 -10.71 5.85
N SER A 470 -10.38 -9.65 5.29
CA SER A 470 -9.14 -9.01 5.75
C SER A 470 -9.47 -7.96 6.81
N ASN A 471 -8.49 -7.59 7.65
CA ASN A 471 -8.54 -6.26 8.26
C ASN A 471 -8.32 -5.24 7.15
N PRO A 472 -8.96 -4.05 7.23
CA PRO A 472 -8.62 -2.95 6.37
C PRO A 472 -7.11 -2.78 6.29
N PHE A 473 -6.57 -2.68 5.07
CA PHE A 473 -5.17 -2.34 4.90
C PHE A 473 -4.88 -1.03 5.66
N GLY A 474 -4.04 -1.14 6.69
CA GLY A 474 -3.59 0.01 7.48
C GLY A 474 -4.70 0.73 8.23
N VAL A 475 -4.69 2.05 8.13
CA VAL A 475 -5.58 2.97 8.83
C VAL A 475 -6.24 3.84 7.78
N LEU A 476 -7.51 4.20 7.97
CA LEU A 476 -8.14 5.19 7.10
C LEU A 476 -7.38 6.52 7.18
N SER A 477 -6.86 6.86 8.36
CA SER A 477 -5.99 8.03 8.54
C SER A 477 -4.86 7.72 9.52
N TYR A 478 -3.60 7.94 9.08
CA TYR A 478 -2.40 7.84 9.92
C TYR A 478 -1.84 9.23 10.19
N ASN A 479 -2.06 9.77 11.39
CA ASN A 479 -1.62 11.11 11.72
C ASN A 479 -0.67 11.09 12.93
N HIS A 480 0.39 11.89 12.88
CA HIS A 480 1.25 12.13 14.05
C HIS A 480 0.54 12.99 15.12
N GLU A 481 0.87 12.79 16.40
CA GLU A 481 0.27 13.53 17.53
C GLU A 481 0.66 15.02 17.61
N GLU A 482 1.56 15.49 16.76
CA GLU A 482 1.98 16.90 16.72
C GLU A 482 1.16 17.70 15.70
N ILE A 483 0.27 17.04 14.98
CA ILE A 483 -0.58 17.66 13.96
C ILE A 483 -1.77 18.34 14.64
N SER A 484 -2.02 19.58 14.23
CA SER A 484 -3.20 20.32 14.69
C SER A 484 -4.43 19.86 13.92
N VAL A 485 -5.54 19.61 14.60
CA VAL A 485 -6.77 19.14 13.94
C VAL A 485 -7.93 20.05 14.29
N TRP A 486 -8.57 20.61 13.28
CA TRP A 486 -9.89 21.21 13.40
C TRP A 486 -10.84 20.43 12.49
N ALA A 487 -11.90 19.87 13.07
CA ALA A 487 -12.92 19.16 12.32
C ALA A 487 -14.33 19.60 12.74
N ARG A 488 -15.23 19.70 11.76
CA ARG A 488 -16.66 19.96 11.97
C ARG A 488 -17.49 19.04 11.11
N LYS A 489 -18.57 18.47 11.66
CA LYS A 489 -19.52 17.60 10.95
C LYS A 489 -18.85 16.49 10.13
N THR A 490 -17.73 15.98 10.64
CA THR A 490 -16.93 14.98 9.94
C THR A 490 -17.28 13.60 10.48
N ILE A 491 -17.66 12.69 9.59
CA ILE A 491 -17.93 11.29 9.89
C ILE A 491 -16.76 10.47 9.35
N HIS A 492 -16.02 9.83 10.26
CA HIS A 492 -14.88 8.97 9.92
C HIS A 492 -15.23 7.50 10.18
N LYS A 493 -15.60 6.78 9.12
CA LYS A 493 -15.95 5.35 9.17
C LYS A 493 -14.76 4.49 8.78
N GLY A 494 -13.75 4.46 9.65
CA GLY A 494 -12.56 3.65 9.47
C GLY A 494 -11.60 3.84 10.62
N PHE A 495 -10.46 3.16 10.59
CA PHE A 495 -9.52 3.24 11.70
C PHE A 495 -8.73 4.55 11.67
N TYR A 496 -8.95 5.45 12.64
CA TYR A 496 -8.13 6.64 12.83
C TYR A 496 -7.00 6.36 13.82
N ARG A 497 -5.75 6.42 13.36
CA ARG A 497 -4.58 6.20 14.20
C ARG A 497 -3.78 7.47 14.42
N GLN A 498 -3.56 7.77 15.69
CA GLN A 498 -2.60 8.78 16.12
C GLN A 498 -1.29 8.12 16.59
N SER A 499 -0.16 8.55 16.03
CA SER A 499 1.16 7.99 16.37
C SER A 499 2.07 8.98 17.09
N LYS A 500 2.83 8.48 18.06
CA LYS A 500 3.81 9.24 18.86
C LYS A 500 5.20 9.19 18.22
N SER A 501 5.29 9.58 16.96
CA SER A 501 6.52 9.45 16.15
C SER A 501 6.94 10.76 15.47
N GLY A 502 6.26 11.87 15.73
CA GLY A 502 6.68 13.18 15.23
C GLY A 502 7.55 13.95 16.21
N VAL A 503 7.82 15.19 15.83
CA VAL A 503 8.60 16.16 16.57
C VAL A 503 7.75 17.43 16.70
N GLY A 504 7.84 18.12 17.83
CA GLY A 504 7.13 19.38 18.07
C GLY A 504 5.86 19.20 18.90
N LYS A 505 4.93 20.15 18.77
CA LYS A 505 3.65 20.14 19.49
C LYS A 505 2.52 20.59 18.59
N SER A 506 1.36 19.96 18.77
CA SER A 506 0.11 20.41 18.19
C SER A 506 -0.27 21.80 18.70
N LYS A 507 -0.94 22.60 17.86
CA LYS A 507 -1.58 23.86 18.26
C LYS A 507 -2.96 23.62 18.89
N GLY A 508 -3.45 22.39 18.84
CA GLY A 508 -4.67 21.95 19.50
C GLY A 508 -5.58 21.10 18.62
N TYR A 509 -6.63 20.61 19.27
CA TYR A 509 -7.61 19.70 18.70
C TYR A 509 -9.01 20.24 18.93
N THR A 510 -9.77 20.45 17.86
CA THR A 510 -11.17 20.87 17.90
C THR A 510 -12.00 19.90 17.07
N LEU A 511 -12.93 19.18 17.70
CA LEU A 511 -13.87 18.28 17.02
C LEU A 511 -15.31 18.72 17.33
N LYS A 512 -16.02 19.23 16.32
CA LYS A 512 -17.40 19.71 16.45
C LYS A 512 -18.36 18.76 15.72
N GLU A 513 -19.31 18.16 16.42
CA GLU A 513 -20.32 17.29 15.80
C GLU A 513 -19.68 16.17 14.94
N CYS A 514 -18.51 15.67 15.35
CA CYS A 514 -17.76 14.65 14.61
C CYS A 514 -18.06 13.24 15.15
N GLN A 515 -17.91 12.24 14.29
CA GLN A 515 -18.07 10.83 14.63
C GLN A 515 -16.88 10.02 14.11
N GLY A 516 -16.53 8.93 14.80
CA GLY A 516 -15.52 7.98 14.31
C GLY A 516 -14.08 8.19 14.78
N PHE A 517 -13.80 9.22 15.57
CA PHE A 517 -12.46 9.50 16.11
C PHE A 517 -12.16 8.77 17.43
N GLN A 518 -12.78 7.62 17.69
CA GLN A 518 -12.73 6.97 19.02
C GLN A 518 -11.69 5.85 19.15
N ASP A 519 -11.02 5.50 18.05
CA ASP A 519 -10.15 4.31 17.98
C ASP A 519 -8.80 4.52 18.69
N GLN A 520 -7.82 5.13 18.01
CA GLN A 520 -6.49 5.44 18.56
C GLN A 520 -6.18 6.94 18.45
N PHE A 521 -7.21 7.78 18.57
CA PHE A 521 -7.04 9.21 18.67
C PHE A 521 -7.08 9.63 20.14
N HIS A 522 -5.89 9.69 20.75
CA HIS A 522 -5.73 10.01 22.16
C HIS A 522 -4.69 11.13 22.31
N PRO A 523 -5.01 12.36 21.85
CA PRO A 523 -4.09 13.47 21.94
C PRO A 523 -3.77 13.78 23.41
N ARG A 524 -2.54 14.24 23.66
CA ARG A 524 -2.14 14.69 25.01
C ARG A 524 -2.92 15.91 25.47
N ASP A 525 -3.24 16.80 24.53
CA ASP A 525 -4.02 18.00 24.77
C ASP A 525 -5.51 17.70 24.71
N THR A 526 -6.29 18.37 25.56
CA THR A 526 -7.75 18.22 25.61
C THR A 526 -8.39 18.55 24.26
N ILE A 527 -9.20 17.62 23.76
CA ILE A 527 -10.05 17.84 22.58
C ILE A 527 -11.16 18.82 22.96
N LYS A 528 -11.26 19.92 22.22
CA LYS A 528 -12.33 20.92 22.41
C LYS A 528 -13.53 20.59 21.51
N SER A 529 -14.73 20.70 22.06
CA SER A 529 -15.98 20.67 21.28
C SER A 529 -16.31 22.02 20.63
N GLU A 530 -15.55 23.07 20.96
CA GLU A 530 -15.72 24.44 20.49
C GLU A 530 -14.36 25.06 20.16
N GLY A 531 -14.32 26.00 19.21
CA GLY A 531 -13.07 26.59 18.72
C GLY A 531 -13.19 27.10 17.29
N GLN A 532 -12.58 28.24 16.96
CA GLN A 532 -12.66 28.79 15.61
C GLN A 532 -11.66 28.08 14.67
N MET A 533 -12.05 27.93 13.40
CA MET A 533 -11.12 27.54 12.35
C MET A 533 -10.07 28.65 12.22
N ASP A 534 -8.82 28.30 11.89
CA ASP A 534 -7.77 29.29 11.65
C ASP A 534 -8.20 30.29 10.55
N GLN A 535 -8.01 31.59 10.80
CA GLN A 535 -8.48 32.62 9.89
C GLN A 535 -7.84 32.50 8.50
N LYS A 536 -6.57 32.09 8.39
CA LYS A 536 -5.93 31.93 7.08
C LYS A 536 -6.55 30.78 6.30
N ALA A 537 -7.00 29.72 6.98
CA ALA A 537 -7.74 28.63 6.34
C ALA A 537 -9.10 29.11 5.84
N ILE A 538 -9.84 29.91 6.64
CA ILE A 538 -11.10 30.54 6.23
C ILE A 538 -10.90 31.42 4.99
N ASP A 539 -9.90 32.29 5.03
CA ASP A 539 -9.59 33.20 3.92
C ASP A 539 -9.24 32.44 2.65
N PHE A 540 -8.50 31.33 2.77
CA PHE A 540 -8.16 30.49 1.62
C PHE A 540 -9.37 29.72 1.08
N ILE A 541 -10.23 29.16 1.93
CA ILE A 541 -11.49 28.54 1.51
C ILE A 541 -12.36 29.55 0.76
N ASN A 542 -12.56 30.74 1.32
CA ASN A 542 -13.33 31.79 0.67
C ASN A 542 -12.72 32.21 -0.66
N TYR A 543 -11.39 32.32 -0.74
CA TYR A 543 -10.70 32.60 -2.00
C TYR A 543 -11.02 31.53 -3.06
N LEU A 544 -10.91 30.25 -2.70
CA LEU A 544 -11.19 29.13 -3.58
C LEU A 544 -12.65 29.13 -4.06
N GLU A 545 -13.62 29.31 -3.16
CA GLU A 545 -15.05 29.32 -3.52
C GLU A 545 -15.49 30.50 -4.39
N ASN A 546 -14.63 31.52 -4.54
CA ASN A 546 -14.86 32.68 -5.39
C ASN A 546 -14.02 32.67 -6.70
N LEU A 547 -13.24 31.61 -6.96
CA LEU A 547 -12.57 31.38 -8.26
C LEU A 547 -13.57 30.84 -9.29
#